data_AF-A0A9D4UPW5-F1
#
_entry.id   AF-A0A9D4UPW5-F1
#
_cell.length_a   1.000
_cell.length_b   1.000
_cell.length_c   1.000
_cell.angle_alpha   90.00
_cell.angle_beta   90.00
_cell.angle_gamma   90.00
#
_symmetry.space_group_name_H-M   'P 1'
#
loop_
_entity.id
_entity.type
_entity.pdbx_description
1 polymer ?
#
loop_
_entity_poly.entity_id
_entity_poly.type
_entity_poly.pdbx_seq_one_letter_code
_entity_poly.pdbx_strand_id
1 'polypeptide(L)'
;MQASVPEKDGPQQRAVPSLMMQMPDCPVCWDLFDDGARMPRILRCGHTVCESCLEYLPVDSRLGQRCLLCPECRSPCLWRGVRELPKNFILLRAMNKSAGTAGSHLQESYLSSIFIDLPFLLSLLHFLSTETRWLQRVVKRKLWDVTRLFCLAALLLMLVPLSLAHMFLAWWVACLGFLLLIWFTAGGFGLGAFILCLWVSYNIVYIFLRLNRSFHRKLTDVG
;
A
#
# COMPACT_ATOMS: atom_id res chain seq x y z
N MET A 1 -10.57 16.77 89.71
CA MET A 1 -11.37 16.99 88.48
C MET A 1 -10.39 17.16 87.32
N GLN A 2 -10.37 16.30 86.30
CA GLN A 2 -11.07 16.47 85.00
C GLN A 2 -10.69 17.81 84.31
N ALA A 3 -10.32 17.94 83.03
CA ALA A 3 -10.30 17.05 81.87
C ALA A 3 -9.58 17.75 80.65
N SER A 4 -9.22 16.94 79.64
CA SER A 4 -9.29 17.17 78.16
C SER A 4 -8.51 18.31 77.43
N VAL A 5 -7.37 17.96 76.79
CA VAL A 5 -7.00 17.90 75.31
C VAL A 5 -7.71 18.87 74.32
N PRO A 6 -7.16 19.26 73.12
CA PRO A 6 -5.82 19.75 72.68
C PRO A 6 -5.91 21.02 71.76
N GLU A 7 -4.80 21.63 71.32
CA GLU A 7 -4.82 22.36 70.02
C GLU A 7 -3.48 22.22 69.27
N LYS A 8 -3.63 21.78 68.02
CA LYS A 8 -2.62 21.54 66.98
C LYS A 8 -2.11 22.89 66.47
N ASP A 9 -0.84 22.94 66.06
CA ASP A 9 -0.42 23.59 64.80
C ASP A 9 0.99 23.14 64.44
N GLY A 10 1.06 22.05 63.67
CA GLY A 10 2.26 21.63 62.95
C GLY A 10 2.25 22.23 61.53
N PRO A 11 3.43 22.49 60.92
CA PRO A 11 3.52 23.11 59.62
C PRO A 11 2.91 22.19 58.56
N GLN A 12 1.89 22.70 57.88
CA GLN A 12 1.13 22.02 56.84
C GLN A 12 2.04 21.74 55.63
N GLN A 13 2.56 20.52 55.55
CA GLN A 13 3.26 20.02 54.37
C GLN A 13 2.28 19.93 53.19
N ARG A 14 2.45 20.82 52.21
CA ARG A 14 1.83 20.70 50.90
C ARG A 14 2.36 19.43 50.24
N ALA A 15 1.48 18.45 50.05
CA ALA A 15 1.76 17.28 49.24
C ALA A 15 1.98 17.72 47.78
N VAL A 16 3.24 17.69 47.34
CA VAL A 16 3.58 17.70 45.91
C VAL A 16 3.31 16.28 45.42
N PRO A 17 2.50 16.06 44.37
CA PRO A 17 2.38 14.73 43.80
C PRO A 17 3.77 14.33 43.32
N SER A 18 4.28 13.20 43.83
CA SER A 18 5.49 12.57 43.33
C SER A 18 5.24 12.16 41.88
N LEU A 19 5.54 13.08 40.95
CA LEU A 19 5.68 12.80 39.54
C LEU A 19 6.82 11.79 39.43
N MET A 20 6.46 10.52 39.36
CA MET A 20 7.33 9.46 38.89
C MET A 20 7.77 9.92 37.50
N MET A 21 8.96 10.49 37.40
CA MET A 21 9.49 11.00 36.15
C MET A 21 9.79 9.77 35.30
N GLN A 22 8.80 9.37 34.49
CA GLN A 22 8.95 8.27 33.54
C GLN A 22 10.19 8.59 32.69
N MET A 23 11.20 7.73 32.79
CA MET A 23 12.38 7.87 31.96
C MET A 23 11.93 7.75 30.50
N PRO A 24 12.41 8.63 29.62
CA PRO A 24 11.99 8.62 28.23
C PRO A 24 12.59 7.41 27.50
N ASP A 25 11.75 6.74 26.71
CA ASP A 25 12.12 5.61 25.88
C ASP A 25 12.16 6.01 24.39
N CYS A 26 12.89 5.24 23.59
CA CYS A 26 12.95 5.44 22.15
C CYS A 26 11.61 5.05 21.49
N PRO A 27 11.01 5.88 20.62
CA PRO A 27 9.72 5.59 19.96
C PRO A 27 9.78 4.44 18.94
N VAL A 28 10.99 3.95 18.62
CA VAL A 28 11.20 2.89 17.63
C VAL A 28 11.40 1.53 18.29
N CYS A 29 12.26 1.44 19.31
CA CYS A 29 12.56 0.18 20.00
C CYS A 29 11.89 0.05 21.37
N TRP A 30 11.36 1.16 21.92
CA TRP A 30 10.73 1.26 23.24
C TRP A 30 11.68 0.93 24.40
N ASP A 31 12.97 1.12 24.17
CA ASP A 31 14.00 0.97 25.19
C ASP A 31 14.41 2.33 25.75
N LEU A 32 14.83 2.30 27.01
CA LEU A 32 15.49 3.40 27.69
C LEU A 32 16.74 3.83 26.91
N PHE A 33 16.93 5.14 26.80
CA PHE A 33 18.15 5.70 26.22
C PHE A 33 19.38 5.42 27.11
N ASP A 34 20.55 5.34 26.50
CA ASP A 34 21.82 5.18 27.23
C ASP A 34 22.95 6.00 26.60
N ASP A 35 24.08 6.06 27.29
CA ASP A 35 25.30 6.74 26.81
C ASP A 35 26.10 5.91 25.77
N GLY A 36 25.56 4.77 25.33
CA GLY A 36 26.20 3.82 24.43
C GLY A 36 25.49 3.69 23.07
N ALA A 37 25.07 2.47 22.72
CA ALA A 37 24.44 2.16 21.43
C ALA A 37 23.05 2.78 21.26
N ARG A 38 22.35 3.10 22.37
CA ARG A 38 21.05 3.78 22.38
C ARG A 38 21.20 5.27 22.71
N MET A 39 22.33 5.86 22.30
CA MET A 39 22.55 7.30 22.36
C MET A 39 21.35 8.06 21.73
N PRO A 40 20.64 8.91 22.49
CA PRO A 40 19.51 9.67 21.99
C PRO A 40 20.00 10.73 21.02
N ARG A 41 19.52 10.71 19.77
CA ARG A 41 19.86 11.70 18.74
C ARG A 41 18.62 12.43 18.27
N ILE A 42 18.76 13.73 18.06
CA ILE A 42 17.66 14.64 17.73
C ILE A 42 17.58 14.78 16.21
N LEU A 43 16.40 14.47 15.65
CA LEU A 43 16.09 14.70 14.24
C LEU A 43 15.87 16.20 13.97
N ARG A 44 15.86 16.60 12.70
CA ARG A 44 15.63 18.02 12.33
C ARG A 44 14.27 18.58 12.79
N CYS A 45 13.30 17.71 13.03
CA CYS A 45 11.99 18.08 13.58
C CYS A 45 11.95 18.19 15.11
N GLY A 46 13.04 17.88 15.81
CA GLY A 46 13.12 17.94 17.28
C GLY A 46 12.80 16.62 18.00
N HIS A 47 12.26 15.61 17.32
CA HIS A 47 12.03 14.29 17.89
C HIS A 47 13.34 13.53 18.14
N THR A 48 13.35 12.66 19.16
CA THR A 48 14.55 11.96 19.59
C THR A 48 14.43 10.47 19.29
N VAL A 49 15.45 9.91 18.63
CA VAL A 49 15.51 8.49 18.28
C VAL A 49 16.89 7.95 18.65
N CYS A 50 16.96 6.68 19.04
CA CYS A 50 18.21 6.03 19.44
C CYS A 50 19.20 5.88 18.25
N GLU A 51 20.51 5.96 18.51
CA GLU A 51 21.56 5.85 17.48
C GLU A 51 21.48 4.55 16.69
N SER A 52 21.36 3.40 17.37
CA SER A 52 21.16 2.12 16.69
C SER A 52 19.90 2.13 15.82
N CYS A 53 18.78 2.61 16.33
CA CYS A 53 17.52 2.73 15.59
C CYS A 53 17.66 3.58 14.31
N LEU A 54 18.49 4.63 14.35
CA LEU A 54 18.75 5.50 13.22
C LEU A 54 19.55 4.78 12.12
N GLU A 55 20.56 3.99 12.46
CA GLU A 55 21.34 3.21 11.47
C GLU A 55 20.45 2.30 10.61
N TYR A 56 19.33 1.86 11.16
CA TYR A 56 18.42 0.89 10.57
C TYR A 56 17.13 1.47 9.99
N LEU A 57 16.89 2.78 10.15
CA LEU A 57 15.70 3.43 9.59
C LEU A 57 15.78 3.48 8.05
N PRO A 58 14.64 3.34 7.35
CA PRO A 58 14.62 3.39 5.89
C PRO A 58 14.99 4.80 5.41
N VAL A 59 15.96 4.85 4.50
CA VAL A 59 16.45 6.08 3.87
C VAL A 59 16.06 6.04 2.40
N ASP A 60 15.19 6.97 2.01
CA ASP A 60 14.79 7.15 0.61
C ASP A 60 15.73 8.12 -0.09
N SER A 61 15.90 7.97 -1.39
CA SER A 61 16.57 8.97 -2.22
C SER A 61 15.52 9.90 -2.84
N ARG A 62 15.51 11.17 -2.44
CA ARG A 62 14.63 12.21 -3.00
C ARG A 62 15.50 13.32 -3.58
N LEU A 63 15.29 13.64 -4.87
CA LEU A 63 16.04 14.70 -5.57
C LEU A 63 17.58 14.54 -5.46
N GLY A 64 18.08 13.31 -5.57
CA GLY A 64 19.52 13.01 -5.44
C GLY A 64 20.08 13.08 -4.02
N GLN A 65 19.24 13.34 -3.02
CA GLN A 65 19.62 13.40 -1.61
C GLN A 65 19.01 12.25 -0.82
N ARG A 66 19.77 11.72 0.14
CA ARG A 66 19.30 10.72 1.09
C ARG A 66 18.44 11.38 2.16
N CYS A 67 17.21 10.91 2.35
CA CYS A 67 16.24 11.46 3.29
C CYS A 67 15.63 10.34 4.12
N LEU A 68 15.55 10.53 5.44
CA LEU A 68 14.79 9.68 6.34
C LEU A 68 13.46 10.36 6.71
N LEU A 69 12.46 9.58 7.12
CA LEU A 69 11.21 10.11 7.65
C LEU A 69 11.19 9.92 9.16
N CYS A 70 10.83 10.97 9.90
CA CYS A 70 10.67 10.88 11.35
C CYS A 70 9.58 9.84 11.70
N PRO A 71 9.82 8.91 12.64
CA PRO A 71 8.83 7.91 13.03
C PRO A 71 7.59 8.51 13.72
N GLU A 72 7.76 9.65 14.41
CA GLU A 72 6.69 10.31 15.16
C GLU A 72 5.86 11.23 14.27
N CYS A 73 6.49 12.21 13.60
CA CYS A 73 5.78 13.23 12.83
C CYS A 73 5.88 13.09 11.30
N ARG A 74 6.58 12.06 10.79
CA ARG A 74 6.80 11.81 9.35
C ARG A 74 7.47 12.96 8.59
N SER A 75 8.04 13.94 9.29
CA SER A 75 8.79 15.03 8.65
C SER A 75 10.03 14.49 7.93
N PRO A 76 10.30 14.89 6.67
CA PRO A 76 11.51 14.51 5.97
C PRO A 76 12.72 15.16 6.64
N CYS A 77 13.72 14.35 6.97
CA CYS A 77 15.00 14.81 7.49
C CYS A 77 16.11 14.38 6.55
N LEU A 78 16.95 15.34 6.17
CA LEU A 78 18.13 15.06 5.35
C LEU A 78 19.07 14.12 6.11
N TRP A 79 19.40 13.00 5.48
CA TRP A 79 20.25 11.95 6.04
C TRP A 79 21.65 12.03 5.45
N ARG A 80 22.63 12.28 6.32
CA ARG A 80 24.05 12.27 5.98
C ARG A 80 24.88 11.36 6.90
N GLY A 81 24.19 10.49 7.62
CA GLY A 81 24.78 9.57 8.59
C GLY A 81 24.38 9.91 10.03
N VAL A 82 24.37 8.88 10.87
CA VAL A 82 23.88 8.98 12.25
C VAL A 82 24.68 9.97 13.08
N ARG A 83 26.00 10.01 12.86
CA ARG A 83 26.92 10.86 13.62
C ARG A 83 26.70 12.36 13.41
N GLU A 84 26.09 12.77 12.29
CA GLU A 84 25.77 14.18 12.02
C GLU A 84 24.57 14.69 12.84
N LEU A 85 23.71 13.80 13.34
CA LEU A 85 22.56 14.20 14.14
C LEU A 85 23.01 14.54 15.57
N PRO A 86 22.61 15.69 16.13
CA PRO A 86 23.04 16.11 17.45
C PRO A 86 22.55 15.16 18.54
N LYS A 87 23.41 14.89 19.54
CA LYS A 87 23.09 14.09 20.72
C LYS A 87 22.21 14.88 21.68
N ASN A 88 21.23 14.23 22.32
CA ASN A 88 20.39 14.84 23.33
C ASN A 88 21.00 14.68 24.73
N PHE A 89 22.02 15.48 25.04
CA PHE A 89 22.69 15.46 26.35
C PHE A 89 21.79 15.90 27.51
N ILE A 90 20.74 16.67 27.24
CA ILE A 90 19.77 17.11 28.26
C ILE A 90 19.01 15.89 28.79
N LEU A 91 18.56 15.04 27.87
CA LEU A 91 17.83 13.81 28.19
C LEU A 91 18.72 12.82 28.98
N LEU A 92 19.97 12.63 28.57
CA LEU A 92 20.94 11.80 29.30
C LEU A 92 21.20 12.31 30.72
N ARG A 93 21.34 13.63 30.88
CA ARG A 93 21.52 14.25 32.21
C ARG A 93 20.29 14.10 33.10
N ALA A 94 19.09 14.13 32.51
CA ALA A 94 17.84 13.93 33.25
C ALA A 94 17.73 12.48 33.75
N MET A 95 18.12 11.49 32.93
CA MET A 95 18.11 10.07 33.29
C MET A 95 19.14 9.75 34.39
N ASN A 96 20.32 10.36 34.35
CA ASN A 96 21.34 10.16 35.38
C ASN A 96 20.94 10.74 36.74
N LYS A 97 20.09 11.78 36.77
CA LYS A 97 19.59 12.36 38.03
C LYS A 97 18.59 11.45 38.74
N SER A 98 17.74 10.73 38.01
CA SER A 98 16.79 9.79 38.61
C SER A 98 17.47 8.56 39.20
N ALA A 99 18.61 8.12 38.65
CA ALA A 99 19.42 7.04 39.23
C ALA A 99 20.08 7.42 40.57
N GLY A 100 20.41 8.70 40.77
CA GLY A 100 21.11 9.20 41.97
C GLY A 100 20.26 9.36 43.23
N THR A 101 18.95 9.09 43.17
CA THR A 101 18.03 9.30 44.32
C THR A 101 17.56 7.99 44.98
N ALA A 102 18.01 6.83 44.49
CA ALA A 102 17.62 5.50 44.99
C ALA A 102 18.74 4.77 45.77
N GLY A 103 19.68 5.52 46.35
CA GLY A 103 20.87 4.97 47.03
C GLY A 103 20.86 5.13 48.55
N SER A 104 19.96 4.47 49.27
CA SER A 104 20.11 4.24 50.72
C SER A 104 19.23 3.11 51.29
N HIS A 105 19.56 1.85 51.01
CA HIS A 105 19.28 0.72 51.91
C HIS A 105 20.15 -0.50 51.53
N LEU A 106 21.28 -0.68 52.20
CA LEU A 106 22.20 -1.82 52.02
C LEU A 106 21.70 -3.00 52.87
N GLN A 107 21.07 -4.02 52.27
CA GLN A 107 21.00 -5.38 52.86
C GLN A 107 20.51 -6.40 51.79
N GLU A 108 21.44 -7.03 51.06
CA GLU A 108 21.41 -8.45 50.61
C GLU A 108 22.52 -8.72 49.57
N SER A 109 23.75 -8.72 50.06
CA SER A 109 25.00 -8.92 49.29
C SER A 109 25.37 -10.40 49.04
N TYR A 110 24.40 -11.32 49.02
CA TYR A 110 24.65 -12.77 48.77
C TYR A 110 23.82 -13.39 47.63
N LEU A 111 22.72 -12.74 47.18
CA LEU A 111 22.01 -13.16 45.95
C LEU A 111 22.62 -12.55 44.68
N SER A 112 23.56 -11.63 44.83
CA SER A 112 24.12 -10.80 43.76
C SER A 112 25.06 -11.56 42.82
N SER A 113 25.67 -12.68 43.25
CA SER A 113 26.60 -13.45 42.41
C SER A 113 25.91 -14.41 41.44
N ILE A 114 24.65 -14.82 41.69
CA ILE A 114 23.83 -15.60 40.75
C ILE A 114 23.09 -14.66 39.77
N PHE A 115 22.84 -13.42 40.18
CA PHE A 115 22.13 -12.40 39.39
C PHE A 115 22.99 -11.58 38.44
N ILE A 116 24.29 -11.85 38.25
CA ILE A 116 25.11 -11.13 37.25
C ILE A 116 24.82 -11.64 35.83
N ASP A 117 24.48 -12.92 35.68
CA ASP A 117 24.18 -13.51 34.37
C ASP A 117 22.75 -13.23 33.91
N LEU A 118 21.81 -12.94 34.80
CA LEU A 118 20.42 -12.68 34.46
C LEU A 118 20.18 -11.35 33.70
N PRO A 119 20.75 -10.20 34.09
CA PRO A 119 20.66 -8.96 33.31
C PRO A 119 21.48 -9.04 32.02
N PHE A 120 22.55 -9.84 31.98
CA PHE A 120 23.32 -10.09 30.76
C PHE A 120 22.54 -10.99 29.78
N LEU A 121 21.94 -12.08 30.25
CA LEU A 121 21.06 -12.93 29.47
C LEU A 121 19.77 -12.21 29.07
N LEU A 122 19.23 -11.33 29.92
CA LEU A 122 18.08 -10.49 29.57
C LEU A 122 18.46 -9.44 28.53
N SER A 123 19.66 -8.85 28.62
CA SER A 123 20.18 -7.93 27.60
C SER A 123 20.48 -8.66 26.29
N LEU A 124 21.00 -9.89 26.34
CA LEU A 124 21.24 -10.73 25.16
C LEU A 124 19.92 -11.20 24.53
N LEU A 125 18.94 -11.60 25.33
CA LEU A 125 17.60 -11.97 24.87
C LEU A 125 16.88 -10.75 24.28
N HIS A 126 17.04 -9.58 24.90
CA HIS A 126 16.51 -8.32 24.38
C HIS A 126 17.21 -7.94 23.07
N PHE A 127 18.53 -8.09 22.99
CA PHE A 127 19.33 -7.85 21.78
C PHE A 127 18.93 -8.78 20.63
N LEU A 128 18.77 -10.09 20.90
CA LEU A 128 18.25 -11.06 19.95
C LEU A 128 16.80 -10.76 19.56
N SER A 129 15.97 -10.29 20.50
CA SER A 129 14.60 -9.84 20.26
C SER A 129 14.55 -8.57 19.39
N THR A 130 15.48 -7.63 19.55
CA THR A 130 15.56 -6.42 18.73
C THR A 130 16.03 -6.74 17.31
N GLU A 131 17.03 -7.61 17.16
CA GLU A 131 17.52 -8.08 15.85
C GLU A 131 16.44 -8.87 15.10
N THR A 132 15.74 -9.77 15.79
CA THR A 132 14.61 -10.51 15.19
C THR A 132 13.45 -9.61 14.83
N ARG A 133 13.07 -8.63 15.67
CA ARG A 133 12.01 -7.63 15.35
C ARG A 133 12.40 -6.72 14.18
N TRP A 134 13.68 -6.41 14.01
CA TRP A 134 14.16 -5.67 12.84
C TRP A 134 14.08 -6.52 11.56
N LEU A 135 14.60 -7.76 11.60
CA LEU A 135 14.50 -8.71 10.49
C LEU A 135 13.06 -8.94 10.06
N GLN A 136 12.14 -9.12 11.02
CA GLN A 136 10.72 -9.27 10.74
C GLN A 136 10.15 -8.09 9.96
N ARG A 137 10.54 -6.85 10.27
CA ARG A 137 10.05 -5.65 9.55
C ARG A 137 10.61 -5.53 8.14
N VAL A 138 11.90 -5.82 7.95
CA VAL A 138 12.56 -5.76 6.63
C VAL A 138 12.06 -6.90 5.73
N VAL A 139 11.98 -8.12 6.26
CA VAL A 139 11.44 -9.30 5.57
C VAL A 139 9.98 -9.07 5.20
N LYS A 140 9.14 -8.58 6.13
CA LYS A 140 7.75 -8.27 5.83
C LYS A 140 7.65 -7.25 4.70
N ARG A 141 8.41 -6.14 4.74
CA ARG A 141 8.37 -5.12 3.68
C ARG A 141 8.82 -5.69 2.32
N LYS A 142 9.92 -6.44 2.28
CA LYS A 142 10.39 -7.11 1.06
C LYS A 142 9.40 -8.16 0.55
N LEU A 143 8.77 -8.90 1.45
CA LEU A 143 7.74 -9.87 1.10
C LEU A 143 6.51 -9.18 0.50
N TRP A 144 6.06 -8.06 1.07
CA TRP A 144 4.96 -7.25 0.49
C TRP A 144 5.30 -6.76 -0.92
N ASP A 145 6.52 -6.31 -1.18
CA ASP A 145 6.94 -5.88 -2.51
C ASP A 145 6.97 -7.05 -3.51
N VAL A 146 7.48 -8.21 -3.10
CA VAL A 146 7.52 -9.44 -3.92
C VAL A 146 6.10 -9.96 -4.19
N THR A 147 5.25 -10.02 -3.17
CA THR A 147 3.84 -10.40 -3.31
C THR A 147 3.11 -9.44 -4.24
N ARG A 148 3.33 -8.13 -4.12
CA ARG A 148 2.73 -7.13 -5.01
C ARG A 148 3.17 -7.32 -6.46
N LEU A 149 4.46 -7.55 -6.71
CA LEU A 149 4.98 -7.85 -8.04
C LEU A 149 4.38 -9.12 -8.62
N PHE A 150 4.27 -10.18 -7.80
CA PHE A 150 3.66 -11.44 -8.21
C PHE A 150 2.17 -11.26 -8.56
N CYS A 151 1.40 -10.54 -7.74
CA CYS A 151 0.00 -10.23 -8.03
C CYS A 151 -0.16 -9.40 -9.31
N LEU A 152 0.70 -8.40 -9.55
CA LEU A 152 0.67 -7.62 -10.79
C LEU A 152 1.01 -8.49 -12.01
N ALA A 153 2.01 -9.35 -11.91
CA ALA A 153 2.37 -10.29 -12.97
C ALA A 153 1.21 -11.26 -13.28
N ALA A 154 0.58 -11.82 -12.24
CA ALA A 154 -0.58 -12.70 -12.41
C ALA A 154 -1.78 -11.96 -13.04
N LEU A 155 -2.05 -10.72 -12.63
CA LEU A 155 -3.11 -9.90 -13.21
C LEU A 155 -2.86 -9.63 -14.70
N LEU A 156 -1.63 -9.27 -15.07
CA LEU A 156 -1.25 -9.10 -16.48
C LEU A 156 -1.38 -10.41 -17.26
N LEU A 157 -0.92 -11.53 -16.69
CA LEU A 157 -0.99 -12.84 -17.32
C LEU A 157 -2.44 -13.28 -17.61
N MET A 158 -3.40 -12.85 -16.79
CA MET A 158 -4.82 -13.15 -17.00
C MET A 158 -5.52 -12.14 -17.91
N LEU A 159 -5.22 -10.84 -17.79
CA LEU A 159 -5.93 -9.78 -18.50
C LEU A 159 -5.51 -9.67 -19.96
N VAL A 160 -4.22 -9.91 -20.28
CA VAL A 160 -3.70 -9.88 -21.66
C VAL A 160 -4.33 -10.94 -22.57
N PRO A 161 -4.39 -12.24 -22.21
CA PRO A 161 -5.04 -13.23 -23.06
C PRO A 161 -6.55 -12.99 -23.15
N LEU A 162 -7.19 -12.50 -22.08
CA LEU A 162 -8.60 -12.13 -22.12
C LEU A 162 -8.85 -10.99 -23.12
N SER A 163 -8.01 -9.95 -23.14
CA SER A 163 -8.15 -8.85 -24.10
C SER A 163 -7.88 -9.30 -25.54
N LEU A 164 -6.89 -10.17 -25.76
CA LEU A 164 -6.64 -10.78 -27.06
C LEU A 164 -7.84 -11.63 -27.52
N ALA A 165 -8.43 -12.43 -26.63
CA ALA A 165 -9.62 -13.22 -26.95
C ALA A 165 -10.81 -12.33 -27.36
N HIS A 166 -11.03 -11.21 -26.65
CA HIS A 166 -12.04 -10.23 -27.05
C HIS A 166 -11.74 -9.60 -28.41
N MET A 167 -10.48 -9.30 -28.72
CA MET A 167 -10.07 -8.77 -30.01
C MET A 167 -10.35 -9.78 -31.14
N PHE A 168 -10.02 -11.06 -30.95
CA PHE A 168 -10.31 -12.12 -31.92
C PHE A 168 -11.81 -12.35 -32.10
N LEU A 169 -12.59 -12.32 -31.02
CA LEU A 169 -14.05 -12.43 -31.10
C LEU A 169 -14.65 -11.25 -31.86
N ALA A 170 -14.22 -10.03 -31.59
CA ALA A 170 -14.68 -8.85 -32.32
C ALA A 170 -14.34 -8.93 -33.81
N TRP A 171 -13.12 -9.36 -34.14
CA TRP A 171 -12.71 -9.60 -35.53
C TRP A 171 -13.60 -10.65 -36.19
N TRP A 172 -13.80 -11.79 -35.54
CA TRP A 172 -14.61 -12.89 -36.05
C TRP A 172 -16.06 -12.45 -36.32
N VAL A 173 -16.67 -11.73 -35.37
CA VAL A 173 -18.03 -11.19 -35.51
C VAL A 173 -18.11 -10.18 -36.67
N ALA A 174 -17.11 -9.31 -36.82
CA ALA A 174 -17.06 -8.38 -37.94
C ALA A 174 -16.93 -9.09 -39.29
N CYS A 175 -16.08 -10.12 -39.40
CA CYS A 175 -15.96 -10.95 -40.59
C CYS A 175 -17.28 -11.66 -40.94
N LEU A 176 -17.95 -12.27 -39.95
CA LEU A 176 -19.26 -12.88 -40.14
C LEU A 176 -20.29 -11.87 -40.61
N GLY A 177 -20.32 -10.67 -40.02
CA GLY A 177 -21.21 -9.59 -40.45
C GLY A 177 -20.97 -9.18 -41.90
N PHE A 178 -19.72 -9.03 -42.31
CA PHE A 178 -19.37 -8.69 -43.69
C PHE A 178 -19.76 -9.81 -44.68
N LEU A 179 -19.53 -11.08 -44.33
CA LEU A 179 -19.96 -12.21 -45.15
C LEU A 179 -21.49 -12.27 -45.29
N LEU A 180 -22.24 -12.02 -44.21
CA LEU A 180 -23.69 -11.94 -44.25
C LEU A 180 -24.19 -10.77 -45.12
N LEU A 181 -23.53 -9.61 -45.06
CA LEU A 181 -23.83 -8.47 -45.93
C LEU A 181 -23.56 -8.79 -47.41
N ILE A 182 -22.44 -9.45 -47.73
CA ILE A 182 -22.17 -9.92 -49.10
C ILE A 182 -23.25 -10.90 -49.54
N TRP A 183 -23.60 -11.86 -48.70
CA TRP A 183 -24.64 -12.84 -49.01
C TRP A 183 -25.97 -12.17 -49.32
N PHE A 184 -26.39 -11.21 -48.48
CA PHE A 184 -27.65 -10.50 -48.67
C PHE A 184 -27.63 -9.58 -49.88
N THR A 185 -26.53 -8.88 -50.14
CA THR A 185 -26.39 -8.02 -51.33
C THR A 185 -26.38 -8.87 -52.60
N ALA A 186 -25.53 -9.89 -52.71
CA ALA A 186 -25.48 -10.78 -53.87
C ALA A 186 -26.80 -11.53 -54.08
N GLY A 187 -27.39 -12.07 -53.01
CA GLY A 187 -28.70 -12.73 -53.04
C GLY A 187 -29.84 -11.78 -53.41
N GLY A 188 -29.84 -10.57 -52.85
CA GLY A 188 -30.83 -9.53 -53.14
C GLY A 188 -30.74 -9.01 -54.58
N PHE A 189 -29.53 -8.75 -55.08
CA PHE A 189 -29.30 -8.40 -56.48
C PHE A 189 -29.73 -9.54 -57.41
N GLY A 190 -29.42 -10.79 -57.08
CA GLY A 190 -29.84 -11.96 -57.85
C GLY A 190 -31.36 -12.10 -57.92
N LEU A 191 -32.05 -12.00 -56.78
CA LEU A 191 -33.50 -12.06 -56.71
C LEU A 191 -34.16 -10.88 -57.46
N GLY A 192 -33.62 -9.67 -57.30
CA GLY A 192 -34.11 -8.48 -58.00
C GLY A 192 -33.97 -8.60 -59.51
N ALA A 193 -32.82 -9.05 -60.00
CA ALA A 193 -32.60 -9.31 -61.42
C ALA A 193 -33.55 -10.39 -61.96
N PHE A 194 -33.78 -11.46 -61.19
CA PHE A 194 -34.72 -12.52 -61.57
C PHE A 194 -36.17 -12.00 -61.72
N ILE A 195 -36.65 -11.23 -60.74
CA ILE A 195 -37.99 -10.62 -60.79
C ILE A 195 -38.11 -9.67 -61.98
N LEU A 196 -37.08 -8.85 -62.23
CA LEU A 196 -37.05 -7.94 -63.39
C LEU A 196 -37.11 -8.71 -64.71
N CYS A 197 -36.36 -9.80 -64.86
CA CYS A 197 -36.42 -10.66 -66.04
C CYS A 197 -37.81 -11.29 -66.23
N LEU A 198 -38.44 -11.78 -65.16
CA LEU A 198 -39.82 -12.29 -65.21
C LEU A 198 -40.81 -11.20 -65.62
N TRP A 199 -40.67 -10.00 -65.06
CA TRP A 199 -41.55 -8.87 -65.40
C TRP A 199 -41.39 -8.43 -66.85
N VAL A 200 -40.15 -8.33 -67.35
CA VAL A 200 -39.86 -7.99 -68.76
C VAL A 200 -40.41 -9.06 -69.70
N SER A 201 -40.13 -10.34 -69.43
CA SER A 201 -40.64 -11.45 -70.26
C SER A 201 -42.17 -11.52 -70.27
N TYR A 202 -42.82 -11.32 -69.12
CA TYR A 202 -44.29 -11.22 -69.04
C TYR A 202 -44.82 -10.06 -69.88
N ASN A 203 -44.21 -8.87 -69.80
CA ASN A 203 -44.64 -7.72 -70.59
C ASN A 203 -44.45 -7.95 -72.09
N ILE A 204 -43.34 -8.54 -72.52
CA ILE A 204 -43.09 -8.88 -73.93
C ILE A 204 -44.18 -9.85 -74.43
N VAL A 205 -44.46 -10.92 -73.69
CA VAL A 205 -45.50 -11.90 -74.03
C VAL A 205 -46.89 -11.24 -74.04
N TYR A 206 -47.20 -10.40 -73.05
CA TYR A 206 -48.46 -9.68 -72.98
C TYR A 206 -48.66 -8.76 -74.18
N ILE A 207 -47.64 -7.98 -74.56
CA ILE A 207 -47.67 -7.11 -75.75
C ILE A 207 -47.86 -7.95 -77.00
N PHE A 208 -47.12 -9.04 -77.14
CA PHE A 208 -47.25 -9.95 -78.29
C PHE A 208 -48.65 -10.54 -78.41
N LEU A 209 -49.22 -11.06 -77.30
CA LEU A 209 -50.59 -11.57 -77.25
C LEU A 209 -51.63 -10.48 -77.56
N ARG A 210 -51.43 -9.26 -77.04
CA ARG A 210 -52.29 -8.11 -77.31
C ARG A 210 -52.27 -7.74 -78.79
N LEU A 211 -51.08 -7.70 -79.40
CA LEU A 211 -50.92 -7.44 -80.83
C LEU A 211 -51.58 -8.55 -81.65
N ASN A 212 -51.34 -9.82 -81.32
CA ASN A 212 -51.95 -10.96 -82.02
C ASN A 212 -53.48 -10.93 -81.97
N ARG A 213 -54.07 -10.65 -80.80
CA ARG A 213 -55.53 -10.44 -80.66
C ARG A 213 -56.04 -9.24 -81.45
N SER A 214 -55.23 -8.19 -81.61
CA SER A 214 -55.59 -7.04 -82.44
C SER A 214 -55.54 -7.37 -83.94
N PHE A 215 -54.55 -8.15 -84.39
CA PHE A 215 -54.46 -8.62 -85.77
C PHE A 215 -55.62 -9.54 -86.13
N HIS A 216 -55.94 -10.51 -85.27
CA HIS A 216 -57.10 -11.38 -85.49
C HIS A 216 -58.42 -10.61 -85.60
N ARG A 217 -58.65 -9.60 -84.73
CA ARG A 217 -59.84 -8.74 -84.85
C ARG A 217 -59.91 -7.98 -86.18
N LYS A 218 -58.78 -7.46 -86.65
CA LYS A 218 -58.72 -6.79 -87.97
C LYS A 218 -58.97 -7.75 -89.13
N LEU A 219 -58.51 -9.00 -89.03
CA LEU A 219 -58.75 -10.03 -90.05
C LEU A 219 -60.23 -10.44 -90.10
N THR A 220 -60.92 -10.52 -88.96
CA THR A 220 -62.36 -10.85 -88.92
C THR A 220 -63.28 -9.73 -89.40
N ASP A 221 -62.86 -8.46 -89.33
CA ASP A 221 -63.67 -7.32 -89.80
C ASP A 221 -63.59 -7.10 -91.34
N VAL A 222 -62.64 -7.76 -92.03
CA VAL A 222 -62.37 -7.56 -93.47
C VAL A 222 -62.88 -8.72 -94.34
N GLY A 223 -63.25 -9.85 -93.76
CA GLY A 223 -63.84 -11.01 -94.45
C GLY A 223 -65.33 -11.08 -94.26
#